data_AF-A0A6V7HKY8-F1
#
_entry.id   AF-A0A6V7HKY8-F1
#
_cell.length_a   1.000
_cell.length_b   1.000
_cell.length_c   1.000
_cell.angle_alpha   90.00
_cell.angle_beta   90.00
_cell.angle_gamma   90.00
#
_symmetry.space_group_name_H-M   'P 1'
#
loop_
_entity.id
_entity.type
_entity.pdbx_description
1 polymer ?
#
loop_
_entity_poly.entity_id
_entity_poly.type
_entity_poly.pdbx_seq_one_letter_code
_entity_poly.pdbx_strand_id
1 'polypeptide(L)'
;GMEIKQPKTSETQTDYEFNVWTKHDCHGTEFQNGNRTWFYFGIKSASLGATVKLNVVNLNRQSKMFSQGMCPVFKVVPGHPNWERIRDKPTYT
;
A
#
# COMPACT_ATOMS: atom_id res chain seq x y z
N GLY A 1 7.51 -12.23 -39.12
CA GLY A 1 7.33 -12.77 -37.76
C GLY A 1 6.29 -11.92 -37.07
N MET A 2 5.26 -12.54 -36.50
CA MET A 2 4.23 -11.81 -35.75
C MET A 2 4.84 -11.31 -34.44
N GLU A 3 4.90 -10.00 -34.27
CA GLU A 3 5.26 -9.35 -33.02
C GLU A 3 4.08 -9.49 -32.05
N ILE A 4 4.28 -10.24 -30.97
CA ILE A 4 3.30 -10.36 -29.89
C ILE A 4 3.28 -9.02 -29.17
N LYS A 5 2.26 -8.19 -29.46
CA LYS A 5 1.97 -7.01 -28.66
C LYS A 5 1.61 -7.49 -27.25
N GLN A 6 2.42 -7.12 -26.26
CA GLN A 6 2.08 -7.30 -24.85
C GLN A 6 0.71 -6.65 -24.59
N PRO A 7 -0.20 -7.32 -23.87
CA PRO A 7 -1.49 -6.73 -23.59
C PRO A 7 -1.28 -5.49 -22.73
N LYS A 8 -1.90 -4.38 -23.14
CA LYS A 8 -2.06 -3.18 -22.32
C LYS A 8 -2.68 -3.63 -21.00
N THR A 9 -2.06 -3.23 -19.89
CA THR A 9 -2.52 -3.46 -18.52
C THR A 9 -4.02 -3.15 -18.44
N SER A 10 -4.85 -4.19 -18.34
CA SER A 10 -6.26 -4.06 -18.03
C SER A 10 -6.34 -3.37 -16.67
N GLU A 11 -7.11 -2.27 -16.58
CA GLU A 11 -7.46 -1.69 -15.28
C GLU A 11 -8.07 -2.82 -14.43
N THR A 12 -7.34 -3.30 -13.43
CA THR A 12 -7.83 -4.34 -12.54
C THR A 12 -8.97 -3.75 -11.75
N GLN A 13 -10.19 -4.21 -12.03
CA GLN A 13 -11.38 -3.83 -11.29
C GLN A 13 -11.11 -3.98 -9.79
N THR A 14 -11.29 -2.89 -9.04
CA THR A 14 -11.10 -2.89 -7.58
C THR A 14 -12.33 -3.53 -6.94
N ASP A 15 -12.15 -4.63 -6.22
CA ASP A 15 -13.25 -5.31 -5.53
C ASP A 15 -13.61 -4.60 -4.22
N TYR A 16 -12.60 -4.09 -3.51
CA TYR A 16 -12.76 -3.41 -2.23
C TYR A 16 -11.90 -2.17 -2.12
N GLU A 17 -12.45 -1.10 -1.57
CA GLU A 17 -11.74 0.16 -1.31
C GLU A 17 -11.96 0.62 0.13
N PHE A 18 -10.86 0.94 0.83
CA PHE A 18 -10.91 1.38 2.22
C PHE A 18 -10.09 2.64 2.44
N ASN A 19 -10.64 3.55 3.25
CA ASN A 19 -9.89 4.65 3.84
C ASN A 19 -9.30 4.21 5.17
N VAL A 20 -8.02 4.48 5.38
CA VAL A 20 -7.30 4.17 6.61
C VAL A 20 -6.54 5.38 7.13
N TRP A 21 -6.36 5.44 8.44
CA TRP A 21 -5.70 6.54 9.14
C TRP A 21 -4.58 6.02 10.03
N THR A 22 -3.43 6.67 9.95
CA THR A 22 -2.30 6.45 10.85
C THR A 22 -2.49 7.23 12.14
N LYS A 23 -1.93 6.70 13.22
CA LYS A 23 -1.77 7.44 14.48
C LYS A 23 -0.50 8.29 14.41
N HIS A 24 -0.41 9.25 15.32
CA HIS A 24 0.82 9.99 15.56
C HIS A 24 1.92 9.06 16.09
N ASP A 25 3.19 9.35 15.82
CA ASP A 25 4.30 8.71 16.53
C ASP A 25 4.11 8.95 18.03
N CYS A 26 4.31 7.89 18.83
CA CYS A 26 4.12 7.90 20.29
C CYS A 26 2.71 8.40 20.71
N HIS A 27 1.67 8.08 19.93
CA HIS A 27 0.31 8.55 20.19
C HIS A 27 -0.15 8.31 21.63
N GLY A 28 -0.67 9.36 22.27
CA GLY A 28 -1.21 9.31 23.63
C GLY A 28 -0.17 9.37 24.75
N THR A 29 1.11 9.56 24.44
CA THR A 29 2.17 9.75 25.44
C THR A 29 2.71 11.19 25.41
N GLU A 30 3.53 11.55 26.40
CA GLU A 30 4.24 12.85 26.45
C GLU A 30 5.22 13.06 25.28
N PHE A 31 5.65 11.97 24.64
CA PHE A 31 6.58 12.00 23.50
C PHE A 31 5.85 12.06 22.14
N GLN A 32 4.53 12.22 22.14
CA GLN A 32 3.75 12.32 20.91
C GLN A 32 4.25 13.47 20.03
N ASN A 33 4.46 13.20 18.74
CA ASN A 33 4.86 14.24 17.79
C ASN A 33 3.93 14.30 16.55
N GLY A 34 4.22 15.21 15.62
CA GLY A 34 3.39 15.47 14.43
C GLY A 34 3.50 14.41 13.32
N ASN A 35 4.40 13.43 13.43
CA ASN A 35 4.63 12.42 12.41
C ASN A 35 3.51 11.39 12.37
N ARG A 36 3.13 11.02 11.16
CA ARG A 36 2.07 10.11 10.71
C ARG A 36 2.59 9.43 9.45
N THR A 37 3.59 8.58 9.63
CA THR A 37 4.41 8.04 8.53
C THR A 37 4.50 6.53 8.54
N TRP A 38 4.43 5.91 9.72
CA TRP A 38 4.48 4.47 9.89
C TRP A 38 3.07 3.86 9.91
N PHE A 39 2.92 2.72 9.23
CA PHE A 39 1.73 1.89 9.29
C PHE A 39 2.11 0.41 9.18
N TYR A 40 1.36 -0.44 9.88
CA TYR A 40 1.48 -1.90 9.83
C TYR A 40 0.17 -2.51 10.30
N PHE A 41 -0.46 -3.33 9.46
CA PHE A 41 -1.73 -3.99 9.73
C PHE A 41 -1.84 -5.28 8.91
N GLY A 42 -2.83 -6.10 9.23
CA GLY A 42 -3.18 -7.29 8.46
C GLY A 42 -4.56 -7.16 7.83
N ILE A 43 -4.74 -7.78 6.67
CA ILE A 43 -6.04 -7.94 6.00
C ILE A 43 -6.26 -9.43 5.77
N LYS A 44 -7.50 -9.89 5.97
CA LYS A 44 -7.94 -11.23 5.60
C LYS A 44 -9.14 -11.11 4.65
N SER A 45 -9.12 -11.88 3.58
CA SER A 45 -10.23 -11.97 2.62
C SER A 45 -10.76 -13.41 2.60
N ALA A 46 -12.07 -13.57 2.41
CA ALA A 46 -12.67 -14.86 2.10
C ALA A 46 -12.50 -15.24 0.61
N SER A 47 -12.33 -14.24 -0.25
CA SER A 47 -12.18 -14.42 -1.70
C SER A 47 -10.71 -14.39 -2.11
N LEU A 48 -10.25 -15.46 -2.79
CA LEU A 48 -8.94 -15.51 -3.41
C LEU A 48 -8.90 -14.60 -4.64
N GLY A 49 -7.78 -13.89 -4.84
CA GLY A 49 -7.60 -13.01 -6.00
C GLY A 49 -8.31 -11.66 -5.93
N ALA A 50 -8.95 -11.33 -4.79
CA ALA A 50 -9.58 -10.04 -4.61
C ALA A 50 -8.56 -8.88 -4.67
N THR A 51 -8.91 -7.83 -5.40
CA THR A 51 -8.13 -6.59 -5.49
C THR A 51 -8.62 -5.59 -4.44
N VAL A 52 -7.71 -5.17 -3.56
CA VAL A 52 -8.00 -4.22 -2.47
C VAL A 52 -7.22 -2.93 -2.66
N LYS A 53 -7.92 -1.80 -2.71
CA LYS A 53 -7.34 -0.46 -2.71
C LYS A 53 -7.40 0.15 -1.31
N LEU A 54 -6.26 0.69 -0.86
CA LEU A 54 -6.13 1.32 0.46
C LEU A 54 -5.69 2.77 0.30
N ASN A 55 -6.52 3.69 0.78
CA ASN A 55 -6.23 5.11 0.78
C ASN A 55 -5.75 5.51 2.19
N VAL A 56 -4.46 5.81 2.34
CA VAL A 56 -3.90 6.28 3.63
C VAL A 56 -4.11 7.80 3.74
N VAL A 57 -5.23 8.18 4.34
CA VAL A 57 -5.82 9.53 4.20
C VAL A 57 -4.99 10.63 4.88
N ASN A 58 -4.33 10.33 5.99
CA ASN A 58 -3.65 11.31 6.83
C ASN A 58 -2.12 11.13 6.89
N LEU A 59 -1.54 10.41 5.93
CA LEU A 59 -0.08 10.21 5.86
C LEU A 59 0.60 11.57 5.66
N ASN A 60 1.70 11.85 6.37
CA ASN A 60 2.49 13.03 6.03
C ASN A 60 3.00 12.93 4.58
N ARG A 61 3.25 14.08 3.95
CA ARG A 61 3.73 14.14 2.57
C ARG A 61 5.12 13.48 2.46
N GLN A 62 5.18 12.30 1.83
CA GLN A 62 6.40 11.52 1.59
C GLN A 62 6.91 11.60 0.15
N SER A 63 6.68 12.72 -0.55
CA SER A 63 6.99 12.87 -1.98
C SER A 63 8.44 12.55 -2.33
N LYS A 64 9.41 13.02 -1.52
CA LYS A 64 10.84 12.72 -1.72
C LYS A 64 11.11 11.21 -1.65
N MET A 65 10.60 10.55 -0.61
CA MET A 65 10.81 9.12 -0.39
C MET A 65 10.22 8.28 -1.55
N PHE A 66 8.98 8.57 -1.95
CA PHE A 66 8.34 7.88 -3.06
C PHE A 66 9.00 8.19 -4.42
N SER A 67 9.50 9.42 -4.63
CA SER A 67 10.25 9.77 -5.84
C SER A 67 11.58 9.01 -5.97
N GLN A 68 12.13 8.51 -4.86
CA GLN A 68 13.36 7.72 -4.81
C GLN A 68 13.09 6.21 -4.92
N GLY A 69 11.89 5.79 -5.32
CA GLY A 69 11.55 4.39 -5.58
C GLY A 69 11.20 3.59 -4.33
N MET A 70 10.93 4.25 -3.20
CA MET A 70 10.37 3.57 -2.04
C MET A 70 8.89 3.24 -2.30
N CYS A 71 8.49 2.02 -1.97
CA CYS A 71 7.10 1.56 -2.02
C CYS A 71 6.74 0.90 -0.69
N PRO A 72 5.45 0.88 -0.31
CA PRO A 72 4.97 0.03 0.77
C PRO A 72 5.38 -1.43 0.55
N VAL A 73 5.50 -2.17 1.65
CA VAL A 73 5.83 -3.60 1.62
C VAL A 73 4.68 -4.44 2.15
N PHE A 74 4.58 -5.67 1.67
CA PHE A 74 3.58 -6.64 2.10
C PHE A 74 4.20 -8.04 2.24
N LYS A 75 3.50 -8.93 2.95
CA LYS A 75 3.76 -10.37 2.96
C LYS A 75 2.42 -11.10 3.07
N VAL A 76 2.37 -12.37 2.66
CA VAL A 76 1.12 -13.16 2.71
C VAL A 76 1.35 -14.40 3.56
N VAL A 77 0.48 -14.61 4.55
CA VAL A 77 0.56 -15.78 5.43
C VAL A 77 -0.78 -16.52 5.47
N PRO A 78 -0.78 -17.87 5.41
CA PRO A 78 0.38 -18.73 5.13
C PRO A 78 0.80 -18.67 3.64
N GLY A 79 2.03 -19.09 3.32
CA GLY A 79 2.46 -19.36 1.93
C GLY A 79 3.52 -18.42 1.35
N HIS A 80 3.59 -17.15 1.78
CA HIS A 80 4.61 -16.20 1.30
C HIS A 80 5.13 -15.29 2.44
N PRO A 81 5.93 -15.84 3.37
CA PRO A 81 6.29 -15.14 4.62
C PRO A 81 7.27 -13.99 4.43
N ASN A 82 7.90 -13.88 3.25
CA ASN A 82 8.87 -12.84 2.94
C ASN A 82 8.18 -11.52 2.61
N TRP A 83 8.79 -10.44 3.08
CA TRP A 83 8.38 -9.08 2.76
C TRP A 83 8.82 -8.70 1.36
N GLU A 84 7.89 -8.16 0.58
CA GLU A 84 8.13 -7.67 -0.78
C GLU A 84 7.56 -6.27 -0.99
N ARG A 85 8.08 -5.55 -1.97
CA ARG A 85 7.53 -4.24 -2.36
C ARG A 85 6.28 -4.41 -3.21
N ILE A 86 5.27 -3.59 -2.95
CA ILE A 86 4.16 -3.40 -3.89
C ILE A 86 4.74 -2.82 -5.19
N ARG A 87 4.45 -3.47 -6.32
CA ARG A 87 4.99 -3.09 -7.64
C ARG A 87 4.29 -1.89 -8.23
N ASP A 88 3.01 -1.72 -7.92
CA ASP A 88 2.23 -0.56 -8.34
C ASP A 88 2.71 0.71 -7.63
N LYS A 89 2.87 1.78 -8.40
CA LYS A 89 3.29 3.06 -7.85
C LYS A 89 2.16 3.63 -6.99
N PRO A 90 2.45 4.12 -5.76
CA PRO A 90 1.47 4.86 -4.99
C PRO A 90 0.96 6.07 -5.77
N THR A 91 -0.36 6.26 -5.79
CA THR A 91 -0.99 7.47 -6.28
C THR A 91 -1.25 8.41 -5.10
N TYR A 92 -1.13 9.72 -5.32
CA TYR A 92 -1.40 10.74 -4.32
C TYR A 92 -1.99 11.96 -5.01
N THR A 93 -2.95 12.59 -4.35
CA THR A 93 -3.67 13.80 -4.78
C THR A 93 -3.40 14.94 -3.82
#